data_AF-A0A9E7HLS5-F1
#
_entry.id   AF-A0A9E7HLS5-F1
#
_cell.length_a   1.000
_cell.length_b   1.000
_cell.length_c   1.000
_cell.angle_alpha   90.00
_cell.angle_beta   90.00
_cell.angle_gamma   90.00
#
_symmetry.space_group_name_H-M   'P 1'
#
loop_
_entity.id
_entity.type
_entity.pdbx_description
1 polymer ?
#
loop_
_entity_poly.entity_id
_entity_poly.type
_entity_poly.pdbx_seq_one_letter_code
_entity_poly.pdbx_strand_id
1 'polypeptide(L)' 'PNLLSISKLTKDLYCVTKLFPFYYKFQDLYSRKTIDSAKESVGLYYLEEDAS' A
#
# COMPACT_ATOMS: atom_id res chain seq x y z
N PRO A 1 -4.28 19.54 5.65
CA PRO A 1 -3.28 18.44 5.72
C PRO A 1 -3.73 17.24 4.87
N ASN A 2 -2.92 16.84 3.89
CA ASN A 2 -3.15 15.62 3.10
C ASN A 2 -2.51 14.41 3.80
N LEU A 3 -2.96 14.14 5.04
CA LEU A 3 -2.48 13.02 5.85
C LEU A 3 -3.46 11.85 5.71
N LEU A 4 -2.94 10.66 5.40
CA LEU A 4 -3.71 9.43 5.32
C LEU A 4 -3.39 8.55 6.54
N SER A 5 -4.42 8.08 7.24
CA SER A 5 -4.25 7.13 8.33
C SER A 5 -4.21 5.70 7.80
N ILE A 6 -3.03 5.06 7.87
CA ILE A 6 -2.86 3.66 7.47
C ILE A 6 -3.77 2.72 8.27
N SER A 7 -3.97 2.97 9.57
CA SER A 7 -4.80 2.12 10.42
C SER A 7 -6.29 2.21 10.10
N LYS A 8 -6.76 3.36 9.61
CA LYS A 8 -8.11 3.50 9.08
C LYS A 8 -8.25 2.80 7.74
N LEU A 9 -7.32 3.07 6.82
CA LEU A 9 -7.30 2.50 5.48
C LEU A 9 -7.32 0.95 5.51
N THR A 10 -6.49 0.33 6.35
CA THR A 10 -6.42 -1.13 6.46
C THR A 10 -7.67 -1.77 7.05
N LYS A 11 -8.39 -1.07 7.92
CA LYS A 11 -9.68 -1.53 8.45
C LYS A 11 -10.79 -1.41 7.42
N ASP A 12 -10.86 -0.26 6.75
CA ASP A 12 -11.91 0.03 5.77
C ASP A 12 -11.80 -0.92 4.56
N LEU A 13 -10.57 -1.28 4.15
CA LEU A 13 -10.29 -2.19 3.02
C LEU A 13 -10.04 -3.64 3.44
N TYR A 14 -10.16 -3.96 4.73
CA TYR A 14 -9.90 -5.29 5.29
C TYR A 14 -8.60 -5.93 4.76
N CYS A 15 -7.49 -5.22 4.89
CA CYS A 15 -6.22 -5.61 4.31
C CYS A 15 -5.05 -5.44 5.29
N VAL A 16 -3.87 -5.90 4.86
CA VAL A 16 -2.61 -5.67 5.54
C VAL A 16 -1.64 -4.92 4.67
N THR A 17 -0.83 -4.11 5.34
CA THR A 17 0.26 -3.37 4.75
C THR A 17 1.59 -4.06 5.06
N LYS A 18 2.37 -4.35 4.02
CA LYS A 18 3.73 -4.89 4.16
C LYS A 18 4.72 -3.88 3.63
N LEU A 19 5.54 -3.37 4.55
CA LEU A 19 6.64 -2.45 4.25
C LEU A 19 7.93 -3.24 4.08
N PHE A 20 8.59 -3.04 2.95
CA PHE A 20 9.90 -3.58 2.66
C PHE A 20 10.88 -2.41 2.41
N PRO A 21 12.20 -2.66 2.46
CA PRO A 21 13.19 -1.60 2.27
C PRO A 21 13.02 -0.80 0.97
N PHE A 22 12.55 -1.43 -0.12
CA PHE A 22 12.50 -0.81 -1.45
C PHE A 22 11.10 -0.77 -2.08
N TYR A 23 10.10 -1.35 -1.42
CA TYR A 23 8.75 -1.42 -1.95
C TYR A 23 7.73 -1.64 -0.83
N TYR A 24 6.48 -1.51 -1.22
CA TYR A 24 5.32 -1.58 -0.36
C TYR A 24 4.27 -2.45 -1.02
N LYS A 25 3.53 -3.22 -0.21
CA LYS A 25 2.38 -3.99 -0.68
C LYS A 25 1.18 -3.81 0.22
N PHE A 26 0.05 -3.55 -0.41
CA PHE A 26 -1.28 -3.67 0.17
C PHE A 26 -1.87 -5.01 -0.25
N GLN A 27 -2.22 -5.85 0.72
CA GLN A 27 -2.70 -7.20 0.46
C GLN A 27 -4.01 -7.44 1.19
N ASP A 28 -5.04 -7.84 0.44
CA ASP A 28 -6.33 -8.22 1.01
C ASP A 28 -6.15 -9.37 2.02
N LEU A 29 -6.79 -9.26 3.18
CA LEU A 29 -6.59 -10.24 4.25
C LEU A 29 -7.19 -11.60 3.90
N TYR A 30 -8.32 -11.61 3.20
CA TYR A 30 -9.08 -12.83 2.93
C TYR A 30 -8.50 -13.62 1.73
N SER A 31 -8.43 -12.98 0.57
CA SER A 31 -7.97 -13.58 -0.69
C SER A 31 -6.45 -13.67 -0.80
N ARG A 32 -5.71 -12.95 0.05
CA ARG A 32 -4.25 -12.77 -0.03
C ARG A 32 -3.78 -12.15 -1.35
N LYS A 33 -4.68 -11.61 -2.17
CA LYS A 33 -4.30 -10.91 -3.39
C LYS A 33 -3.72 -9.55 -3.06
N THR A 34 -2.71 -9.13 -3.83
CA THR A 34 -2.22 -7.75 -3.78
C THR A 34 -3.34 -6.85 -4.31
N ILE A 35 -3.76 -5.88 -3.50
CA ILE A 35 -4.67 -4.80 -3.90
C ILE A 35 -3.86 -3.76 -4.67
N ASP A 36 -2.68 -3.41 -4.14
CA ASP A 36 -1.80 -2.40 -4.74
C ASP A 36 -0.35 -2.56 -4.25
N SER A 37 0.59 -2.00 -4.99
CA SER A 37 2.00 -1.90 -4.60
C SER A 37 2.62 -0.57 -5.00
N ALA A 38 3.59 -0.14 -4.20
CA ALA A 38 4.33 1.07 -4.44
C ALA A 38 5.82 0.79 -4.37
N LYS A 39 6.59 1.53 -5.17
CA LYS A 39 8.05 1.51 -5.09
C LYS A 39 8.54 2.61 -4.17
N GLU A 40 9.58 2.32 -3.40
CA GLU A 40 10.27 3.32 -2.61
C GLU A 40 11.22 4.14 -3.51
N SER A 41 11.23 5.45 -3.30
CA SER A 41 12.16 6.37 -3.92
C SER A 41 12.38 7.56 -2.99
N VAL A 42 13.64 7.79 -2.60
CA VAL A 42 14.06 8.95 -1.77
C VAL A 42 13.28 9.06 -0.44
N GLY A 43 13.04 7.91 0.21
CA GLY A 43 12.32 7.79 1.48
C GLY A 43 10.79 7.85 1.38
N LEU A 44 10.24 7.88 0.16
CA LEU A 44 8.81 7.98 -0.10
C LEU A 44 8.32 6.82 -0.95
N TYR A 45 7.08 6.38 -0.71
CA TYR A 45 6.42 5.35 -1.51
C TYR A 45 5.50 6.00 -2.54
N TYR A 46 5.75 5.69 -3.82
CA TYR A 46 4.93 6.15 -4.93
C TYR A 46 4.10 4.97 -5.43
N LEU A 47 2.77 5.14 -5.46
CA LEU A 47 1.88 4.17 -6.10
C LEU A 47 2.32 4.02 -7.55
N GLU A 48 2.48 2.79 -8.01
CA GLU A 48 2.74 2.55 -9.43
C GLU A 48 1.46 2.97 -10.16
N GLU A 49 1.55 4.03 -10.99
CA GLU A 49 0.43 4.38 -11.87
C GLU A 49 0.15 3.19 -12.77
N ASP A 50 -1.13 2.85 -12.95
CA ASP A 50 -1.54 1.87 -13.95
C ASP A 50 -0.92 2.29 -15.28
N ALA A 51 0.04 1.50 -15.77
CA ALA A 51 0.63 1.66 -17.08
C ALA A 51 -0.48 1.53 -18.12
N SER A 52 -1.07 2.67 -18.50
CA SER A 52 -2.01 2.79 -19.63
C SER A 52 -1.24 2.74 -20.95
#